data_AF-A0AAW5EDM1-F1
#
_entry.id   AF-A0AAW5EDM1-F1
#
_cell.length_a   1.000
_cell.length_b   1.000
_cell.length_c   1.000
_cell.angle_alpha   90.00
_cell.angle_beta   90.00
_cell.angle_gamma   90.00
#
_symmetry.space_group_name_H-M   'P 1'
#
loop_
_entity.id
_entity.type
_entity.pdbx_description
1 polymer ?
#
loop_
_entity_poly.entity_id
_entity_poly.type
_entity_poly.pdbx_seq_one_letter_code
_entity_poly.pdbx_strand_id
1 'polypeptide(L)' 'PVVVPNLSLETWQYYTPAYELDQRILVKAAAVRGKWIDQGQSLNIFLSLDKASGGYLNDIYQLAWELGVK' A
#
# COMPACT_ATOMS: atom_id res chain seq x y z
N PRO A 1 8.45 16.81 18.12
CA PRO A 1 8.46 15.75 17.08
C PRO A 1 7.38 14.71 17.34
N VAL A 2 6.45 14.55 16.40
CA VAL A 2 5.41 13.53 16.47
C VAL A 2 5.97 12.27 15.83
N VAL A 3 6.18 11.22 16.62
CA VAL A 3 6.60 9.89 16.15
C VAL A 3 5.40 8.98 16.01
N VAL A 4 5.48 7.97 15.16
CA VAL A 4 4.40 6.97 15.03
C VAL A 4 4.22 6.24 16.36
N PRO A 5 2.97 5.89 16.75
CA PRO A 5 2.72 5.21 18.02
C PRO A 5 3.50 3.90 18.14
N ASN A 6 4.04 3.63 19.34
CA ASN A 6 4.74 2.38 19.71
C ASN A 6 6.06 2.07 18.95
N LEU A 7 6.70 3.09 18.38
CA LEU A 7 8.04 2.93 17.80
C LEU A 7 9.11 2.82 18.89
N SER A 8 9.84 1.71 18.90
CA SER A 8 11.00 1.45 19.74
C SER A 8 12.10 0.75 18.94
N LEU A 9 13.27 0.51 19.54
CA LEU A 9 14.35 -0.25 18.90
C LEU A 9 13.95 -1.70 18.59
N GLU A 10 13.05 -2.27 19.40
CA GLU A 10 12.56 -3.65 19.23
C GLU A 10 11.50 -3.74 18.12
N THR A 11 10.69 -2.69 17.96
CA THR A 11 9.58 -2.67 16.99
C THR A 11 9.93 -2.01 15.66
N TRP A 12 11.10 -1.37 15.55
CA TRP A 12 11.54 -0.59 14.38
C TRP A 12 11.32 -1.30 13.05
N GLN A 13 11.64 -2.59 12.99
CA GLN A 13 11.53 -3.42 11.77
C GLN A 13 10.10 -3.52 11.22
N TYR A 14 9.07 -3.27 12.03
CA TYR A 14 7.67 -3.31 11.59
C TYR A 14 7.18 -2.00 10.96
N TYR A 15 7.95 -0.92 11.07
CA TYR A 15 7.57 0.41 10.60
C TYR A 15 8.25 0.77 9.27
N THR A 16 8.13 -0.10 8.28
CA THR A 16 8.61 0.18 6.92
C THR A 16 7.94 1.43 6.35
N PRO A 17 8.69 2.43 5.85
CA PRO A 17 8.11 3.63 5.25
C PRO A 17 7.21 3.31 4.04
N ALA A 18 6.13 4.07 3.86
CA ALA A 18 5.15 3.81 2.80
C ALA A 18 5.74 3.86 1.37
N TYR A 19 6.72 4.73 1.13
CA TYR A 19 7.44 4.86 -0.15
C TYR A 19 8.48 3.76 -0.40
N GLU A 20 8.83 3.00 0.64
CA GLU A 20 9.79 1.88 0.57
C GLU A 20 9.11 0.53 0.37
N LEU A 21 7.84 0.42 0.74
CA LEU A 21 7.04 -0.78 0.60
C LEU A 21 6.73 -1.11 -0.87
N ASP A 22 6.63 -2.40 -1.20
CA ASP A 22 6.03 -2.84 -2.47
C ASP A 22 4.54 -2.49 -2.47
N GLN A 23 4.13 -1.65 -3.41
CA GLN A 23 2.77 -1.12 -3.48
C GLN A 23 1.74 -2.21 -3.82
N ARG A 24 2.16 -3.33 -4.41
CA ARG A 24 1.29 -4.49 -4.66
C ARG A 24 0.78 -5.11 -3.35
N ILE A 25 1.53 -4.98 -2.25
CA ILE A 25 1.08 -5.43 -0.93
C ILE A 25 -0.11 -4.59 -0.44
N LEU A 26 -0.08 -3.27 -0.66
CA LEU A 26 -1.19 -2.39 -0.29
C LEU A 26 -2.47 -2.72 -1.05
N VAL A 27 -2.36 -3.01 -2.35
CA VAL A 27 -3.48 -3.45 -3.20
C VAL A 27 -4.07 -4.76 -2.68
N LYS A 28 -3.24 -5.77 -2.39
CA LYS A 28 -3.70 -7.05 -1.83
C LYS A 28 -4.38 -6.87 -0.48
N ALA A 29 -3.81 -6.06 0.41
CA ALA A 29 -4.41 -5.75 1.70
C ALA A 29 -5.74 -5.01 1.56
N ALA A 30 -5.87 -4.13 0.56
CA ALA A 30 -7.12 -3.43 0.25
C ALA A 30 -8.20 -4.41 -0.24
N ALA A 31 -7.84 -5.33 -1.14
CA ALA A 31 -8.75 -6.36 -1.62
C ALA A 31 -9.28 -7.25 -0.48
N VAL A 32 -8.39 -7.73 0.40
CA VAL A 32 -8.76 -8.59 1.54
C VAL A 32 -9.76 -7.90 2.46
N ARG A 33 -9.52 -6.64 2.84
CA ARG A 33 -10.45 -5.91 3.72
C ARG A 33 -11.72 -5.44 3.00
N GLY A 34 -11.63 -5.20 1.68
CA GLY A 34 -12.73 -4.74 0.83
C GLY A 34 -13.92 -5.69 0.82
N LYS A 35 -13.71 -6.99 1.05
CA LYS A 35 -14.79 -7.99 1.22
C LYS A 35 -15.83 -7.57 2.28
N TRP A 36 -15.42 -6.83 3.30
CA TRP A 36 -16.24 -6.45 4.44
C TRP A 36 -16.68 -4.98 4.41
N ILE A 37 -16.41 -4.27 3.31
CA ILE A 37 -16.78 -2.87 3.09
C ILE A 37 -17.88 -2.86 2.02
N ASP A 38 -19.04 -2.30 2.36
CA ASP A 38 -20.23 -2.26 1.51
C ASP A 38 -20.10 -1.24 0.36
N GLN A 39 -19.32 -0.17 0.57
CA GLN A 39 -19.07 0.88 -0.42
C GLN A 39 -17.68 0.74 -1.06
N GLY A 40 -16.72 1.53 -0.61
CA GLY A 40 -15.36 1.59 -1.13
C GLY A 40 -14.42 2.18 -0.07
N GLN A 41 -13.15 2.29 -0.43
CA GLN A 41 -12.11 2.69 0.51
C GLN A 41 -11.07 3.57 -0.17
N SER A 42 -10.60 4.60 0.53
CA SER A 42 -9.45 5.36 0.04
C SER A 42 -8.20 4.48 0.11
N LEU A 43 -7.57 4.27 -1.04
CA LEU A 43 -6.29 3.60 -1.15
C LEU A 43 -5.28 4.55 -1.79
N ASN A 44 -4.24 4.92 -1.04
CA ASN A 44 -3.12 5.69 -1.56
C ASN A 44 -2.01 4.75 -2.02
N ILE A 45 -1.44 5.04 -3.19
CA ILE A 45 -0.23 4.41 -3.71
C ILE A 45 0.92 5.41 -3.59
N PHE A 46 1.99 5.00 -2.91
CA PHE A 46 3.14 5.85 -2.59
C PHE A 46 4.31 5.49 -3.49
N LEU A 47 4.68 6.41 -4.37
CA LEU A 47 5.75 6.20 -5.34
C LEU A 47 6.74 7.36 -5.27
N SER A 48 8.01 7.01 -5.19
CA SER A 48 9.11 7.94 -5.39
C SER A 48 9.49 7.96 -6.88
N LEU A 49 10.05 9.08 -7.35
CA LEU A 49 10.35 9.28 -8.78
C LEU A 49 11.35 8.26 -9.34
N ASP A 50 12.24 7.76 -8.51
CA ASP A 50 13.22 6.71 -8.82
C ASP A 50 12.59 5.31 -9.00
N LYS A 51 11.41 5.07 -8.40
CA LYS A 51 10.69 3.79 -8.50
C LYS A 51 9.53 3.84 -9.50
N ALA A 52 9.13 5.02 -9.93
CA ALA A 52 8.02 5.21 -10.85
C ALA A 52 8.44 4.84 -12.28
N SER A 53 7.92 3.72 -12.79
CA SER A 53 8.00 3.37 -14.21
C SER A 53 6.62 3.04 -14.75
N GLY A 54 6.40 3.24 -16.06
CA GLY A 54 5.12 2.94 -16.69
C GLY A 54 4.71 1.47 -16.54
N GLY A 55 5.66 0.54 -16.66
CA GLY A 55 5.40 -0.89 -16.46
C GLY A 55 4.98 -1.20 -15.02
N TYR A 56 5.69 -0.65 -14.03
CA TYR A 56 5.34 -0.88 -12.63
C TYR A 56 3.98 -0.29 -12.24
N LEU A 57 3.66 0.91 -12.71
CA LEU A 57 2.34 1.52 -12.53
C LEU A 57 1.23 0.67 -13.15
N ASN A 58 1.46 0.15 -14.36
CA ASN A 58 0.53 -0.74 -15.03
C ASN A 58 0.30 -2.03 -14.24
N ASP A 59 1.36 -2.64 -13.69
CA ASP A 59 1.22 -3.87 -12.88
C ASP A 59 0.38 -3.64 -11.61
N ILE A 60 0.58 -2.50 -10.93
CA ILE A 60 -0.22 -2.14 -9.74
C ILE A 60 -1.69 -1.98 -10.13
N TYR A 61 -1.96 -1.28 -11.24
CA TYR A 61 -3.31 -1.04 -11.74
C TYR A 61 -4.01 -2.33 -12.16
N GLN A 62 -3.34 -3.19 -12.95
CA GLN A 62 -3.89 -4.46 -13.40
C GLN A 62 -4.21 -5.37 -12.20
N LEU A 63 -3.31 -5.46 -11.22
CA LEU A 63 -3.55 -6.22 -10.00
C LEU A 63 -4.75 -5.69 -9.21
N ALA A 64 -4.91 -4.37 -9.09
CA ALA A 64 -6.04 -3.78 -8.39
C ALA A 64 -7.38 -4.10 -9.06
N TRP A 65 -7.40 -4.06 -10.40
CA TRP A 65 -8.56 -4.44 -11.20
C TRP A 65 -8.89 -5.92 -11.07
N GLU A 66 -7.90 -6.81 -11.21
CA GLU A 66 -8.07 -8.27 -11.06
C GLU A 66 -8.61 -8.66 -9.68
N LEU A 67 -8.18 -7.95 -8.63
CA LEU A 67 -8.63 -8.19 -7.26
C LEU A 67 -9.92 -7.45 -6.88
N GLY A 68 -10.51 -6.68 -7.79
CA GLY A 68 -11.78 -5.98 -7.58
C GLY A 68 -11.71 -4.87 -6.53
N VAL A 69 -10.56 -4.20 -6.40
CA VAL A 69 -10.41 -3.05 -5.49
C VAL A 69 -11.29 -1.89 -5.98
N LYS A 70 -12.11 -1.34 -5.08
CA LYS A 70 -13.02 -0.21 -5.31
C LYS A 70 -12.58 1.02 -4.53
#